data_AF-A0A942ZTF4-F1
#
_entry.id   AF-A0A942ZTF4-F1
#
_cell.length_a   1.000
_cell.length_b   1.000
_cell.length_c   1.000
_cell.angle_alpha   90.00
_cell.angle_beta   90.00
_cell.angle_gamma   90.00
#
_symmetry.space_group_name_H-M   'P 1'
#
loop_
_entity.id
_entity.type
_entity.pdbx_description
1 polymer ?
#
loop_
_entity_poly.entity_id
_entity_poly.type
_entity_poly.pdbx_seq_one_letter_code
_entity_poly.pdbx_strand_id
1 'polypeptide(L)'
;MDEKKNTILQNSAAEAEGPRIPLVNQDIFENDALLINRFFYLSPTLSGGLLICKISYEESVFLKDGDEDLCLLHTTCRTAPDTFSVRLS
;
A
#
# COMPACT_ATOMS: atom_id res chain seq x y z
N MET A 1 -40.61 -35.47 -10.88
CA MET A 1 -40.49 -34.98 -9.49
C MET A 1 -39.28 -35.66 -8.91
N ASP A 2 -38.11 -35.05 -8.78
CA ASP A 2 -37.84 -33.62 -8.60
C ASP A 2 -36.55 -33.18 -9.29
N GLU A 3 -36.65 -32.05 -10.00
CA GLU A 3 -35.52 -31.22 -10.41
C GLU A 3 -34.86 -30.62 -9.17
N LYS A 4 -33.57 -30.89 -8.93
CA LYS A 4 -32.77 -30.05 -8.04
C LYS A 4 -31.75 -29.25 -8.84
N LYS A 5 -32.13 -27.98 -8.96
CA LYS A 5 -31.48 -26.81 -9.54
C LYS A 5 -29.97 -26.74 -9.30
N ASN A 6 -29.30 -26.32 -10.38
CA ASN A 6 -28.03 -25.58 -10.45
C ASN A 6 -27.69 -24.79 -9.19
N THR A 7 -26.43 -24.85 -8.78
CA THR A 7 -25.72 -23.65 -8.32
C THR A 7 -24.35 -23.65 -8.98
N ILE A 8 -24.28 -22.89 -10.07
CA ILE A 8 -23.03 -22.48 -10.70
C ILE A 8 -22.28 -21.70 -9.62
N LEU A 9 -21.14 -22.22 -9.16
CA LEU A 9 -20.19 -21.43 -8.40
C LEU A 9 -19.73 -20.30 -9.33
N GLN A 10 -20.36 -19.13 -9.18
CA GLN A 10 -19.81 -17.89 -9.69
C GLN A 10 -18.49 -17.69 -8.94
N ASN A 11 -17.39 -18.12 -9.57
CA ASN A 11 -16.11 -17.48 -9.32
C ASN A 11 -16.27 -16.02 -9.76
N SER A 12 -16.78 -15.17 -8.86
CA SER A 12 -16.37 -13.77 -8.94
C SER A 12 -14.87 -13.83 -8.73
N ALA A 13 -14.12 -13.52 -9.78
CA ALA A 13 -12.69 -13.29 -9.64
C ALA A 13 -12.57 -12.15 -8.64
N ALA A 14 -12.29 -12.50 -7.37
CA ALA A 14 -11.88 -11.52 -6.39
C ALA A 14 -10.69 -10.81 -7.04
N GLU A 15 -10.81 -9.48 -7.21
CA GLU A 15 -9.71 -8.65 -7.69
C GLU A 15 -8.52 -8.95 -6.78
N ALA A 16 -7.59 -9.76 -7.26
CA ALA A 16 -6.43 -10.14 -6.49
C ALA A 16 -5.60 -8.86 -6.34
N GLU A 17 -5.59 -8.27 -5.14
CA GLU A 17 -4.66 -7.20 -4.83
C GLU A 17 -3.25 -7.71 -5.12
N GLY A 18 -2.56 -7.05 -6.06
CA GLY A 18 -1.18 -7.39 -6.37
C GLY A 18 -0.28 -7.18 -5.14
N PRO A 19 0.92 -7.76 -5.14
CA PRO A 19 1.87 -7.57 -4.04
C PRO A 19 2.16 -6.08 -3.87
N ARG A 20 2.26 -5.62 -2.61
CA ARG A 20 2.71 -4.26 -2.30
C ARG A 20 4.17 -4.14 -2.68
N ILE A 21 4.48 -3.30 -3.66
CA ILE A 21 5.85 -3.06 -4.10
C ILE A 21 6.40 -1.88 -3.28
N PRO A 22 7.48 -2.07 -2.49
CA PRO A 22 8.10 -0.95 -1.79
C PRO A 22 8.67 0.04 -2.80
N LEU A 23 8.25 1.29 -2.70
CA LEU A 23 8.83 2.41 -3.42
C LEU A 23 9.93 2.99 -2.52
N VAL A 24 11.06 3.32 -3.14
CA VAL A 24 12.33 3.69 -2.50
C VAL A 24 12.18 4.56 -1.24
N ASN A 25 12.99 4.29 -0.21
CA ASN A 25 13.01 5.03 1.05
C ASN A 25 13.72 6.40 0.90
N GLN A 26 13.08 7.36 0.24
CA GLN A 26 13.67 8.68 -0.05
C GLN A 26 12.95 9.86 0.60
N ASP A 27 11.81 9.61 1.25
CA ASP A 27 11.04 10.65 1.94
C ASP A 27 11.33 10.60 3.44
N ILE A 28 12.53 11.08 3.77
CA ILE A 28 13.05 11.17 5.14
C ILE A 28 13.15 12.65 5.49
N PHE A 29 12.56 13.03 6.61
CA PHE A 29 12.83 14.29 7.28
C PHE A 29 13.59 14.00 8.57
N GLU A 30 14.69 14.71 8.79
CA GLU A 30 15.55 14.47 9.93
C GLU A 30 16.05 15.79 10.51
N ASN A 31 15.98 15.93 11.83
CA ASN A 31 16.57 17.02 12.59
C ASN A 31 17.29 16.48 13.83
N ASP A 32 17.74 17.35 14.73
CA ASP A 32 18.53 16.95 15.91
C ASP A 32 17.75 16.06 16.90
N ALA A 33 16.41 16.12 16.91
CA ALA A 33 15.58 15.41 17.88
C ALA A 33 14.76 14.26 17.25
N LEU A 34 14.36 14.39 15.98
CA LEU A 34 13.39 13.51 15.34
C LEU A 34 13.89 13.04 13.97
N LEU A 35 13.52 11.81 13.64
CA LEU A 35 13.55 11.26 12.29
C LEU A 35 12.12 10.85 11.92
N ILE A 36 11.63 11.34 10.79
CA ILE A 36 10.34 10.98 10.21
C ILE A 36 10.65 10.28 8.90
N ASN A 37 10.18 9.04 8.78
CA ASN A 37 10.34 8.25 7.57
C ASN A 37 8.98 7.90 6.97
N ARG A 38 8.78 8.19 5.67
CA ARG A 38 7.59 7.78 4.92
C ARG A 38 7.97 6.73 3.90
N PHE A 39 7.56 5.49 4.18
CA PHE A 39 7.80 4.36 3.30
C PHE A 39 6.58 4.09 2.43
N PHE A 40 6.74 4.22 1.11
CA PHE A 40 5.64 4.14 0.16
C PHE A 40 5.47 2.73 -0.38
N TYR A 41 4.23 2.34 -0.63
CA TYR A 41 3.82 1.07 -1.20
C TYR A 41 2.94 1.31 -2.42
N LEU A 42 3.26 0.63 -3.52
CA LEU A 42 2.41 0.56 -4.71
C LEU A 42 1.58 -0.72 -4.68
N SER A 43 0.25 -0.58 -4.77
CA SER A 43 -0.69 -1.70 -4.89
C SER A 43 -1.31 -1.70 -6.29
N PRO A 44 -0.81 -2.53 -7.22
CA PRO A 44 -1.38 -2.64 -8.55
C PRO A 44 -2.65 -3.50 -8.55
N THR A 45 -3.64 -3.10 -9.33
CA THR A 45 -4.86 -3.87 -9.61
C THR A 45 -5.12 -3.82 -11.11
N LEU A 46 -5.34 -4.97 -11.74
CA LEU A 46 -5.70 -5.06 -13.14
C LEU A 46 -7.20 -5.32 -13.25
N SER A 47 -7.93 -4.44 -13.93
CA SER A 47 -9.37 -4.58 -14.15
C SER A 47 -9.76 -4.05 -15.52
N GLY A 48 -10.39 -4.88 -16.36
CA GLY A 48 -10.88 -4.47 -17.68
C GLY A 48 -9.82 -3.88 -18.64
N GLY A 49 -8.58 -4.37 -18.58
CA GLY A 49 -7.47 -3.83 -19.39
C GLY A 49 -6.88 -2.51 -18.85
N LEU A 50 -7.32 -2.07 -17.67
CA LEU A 50 -6.77 -0.93 -16.95
C LEU A 50 -5.89 -1.41 -15.80
N LEU A 51 -4.61 -1.01 -15.82
CA LEU A 51 -3.73 -1.11 -14.66
C LEU A 51 -4.00 0.11 -13.77
N ILE A 52 -4.55 -0.13 -12.58
CA ILE A 52 -4.78 0.89 -11.55
C ILE A 52 -3.71 0.71 -10.49
N CYS A 53 -3.00 1.77 -10.15
CA CYS A 53 -1.96 1.75 -9.14
C CYS A 53 -2.34 2.69 -8.00
N LYS A 54 -2.70 2.11 -6.85
CA LYS A 54 -2.95 2.86 -5.61
C LYS A 54 -1.64 3.01 -4.86
N ILE A 55 -1.41 4.22 -4.34
CA ILE A 55 -0.25 4.49 -3.49
C ILE A 55 -0.72 4.55 -2.04
N SER A 56 -0.02 3.86 -1.15
CA SER A 56 -0.17 3.99 0.29
C SER A 56 1.20 4.20 0.91
N TYR A 57 1.25 4.67 2.15
CA TYR A 57 2.52 4.81 2.86
C TYR A 57 2.35 4.55 4.34
N GLU A 58 3.46 4.17 4.93
CA GLU A 58 3.65 4.07 6.37
C GLU A 58 4.57 5.21 6.81
N GLU A 59 4.08 6.05 7.72
CA GLU A 59 4.86 7.12 8.33
C GLU A 59 5.27 6.69 9.73
N SER A 60 6.57 6.54 9.93
CA SER A 60 7.17 6.22 11.23
C SER A 60 7.91 7.43 11.77
N VAL A 61 7.64 7.78 13.03
CA VAL A 61 8.30 8.88 13.74
C VAL A 61 9.18 8.29 14.83
N PHE A 62 10.46 8.62 14.77
CA PHE A 62 11.49 8.19 15.70
C PHE A 62 12.02 9.39 16.48
N LEU A 63 12.24 9.19 17.78
CA LEU A 63 13.03 10.09 18.62
C LEU A 63 14.49 9.64 18.54
N LYS A 64 15.39 10.60 18.30
CA LYS A 64 16.82 10.38 18.48
C LYS A 64 17.14 10.51 19.95
N ASP A 65 17.74 9.47 20.53
CA ASP A 65 18.37 9.65 21.82
C ASP A 65 19.77 10.28 21.69
N GLY A 66 20.33 10.68 22.81
CA GLY A 66 21.64 11.35 22.86
C GLY A 66 22.81 10.47 22.42
N ASP A 67 22.58 9.18 22.16
CA ASP A 67 23.58 8.18 21.78
C ASP A 67 23.43 7.75 20.30
N GLU A 68 22.70 8.51 19.49
CA GLU A 68 22.39 8.25 18.06
C GLU A 68 21.45 7.06 17.80
N ASP A 69 20.86 6.49 18.85
CA ASP A 69 19.86 5.43 18.71
C ASP A 69 18.47 6.04 18.37
N LEU A 70 17.66 5.24 17.68
CA LEU A 70 16.31 5.62 17.25
C LEU A 70 15.24 4.88 18.05
N CYS A 71 14.46 5.63 18.83
CA CYS A 71 13.29 5.13 19.53
C CYS A 71 12.01 5.38 18.71
N LEU A 72 11.36 4.33 18.24
CA LEU A 72 10.08 4.46 17.53
C LEU A 72 8.99 5.00 18.48
N LEU A 73 8.44 6.16 18.16
CA LEU A 73 7.34 6.77 18.90
C LEU A 73 6.00 6.24 18.43
N HIS A 74 5.75 6.31 17.12
CA HIS A 74 4.54 5.79 16.51
C HIS A 74 4.70 5.54 15.01
N THR A 75 3.78 4.75 14.48
CA THR A 75 3.64 4.45 13.06
C THR A 75 2.19 4.67 12.63
N THR A 76 1.99 5.34 11.48
CA THR A 76 0.65 5.51 10.89
C THR A 76 0.62 5.01 9.45
N CYS A 77 -0.46 4.31 9.08
CA CYS A 77 -0.68 3.87 7.71
C CYS A 77 -1.72 4.76 7.04
N ARG A 78 -1.39 5.28 5.85
CA ARG A 78 -2.25 6.21 5.11
C ARG A 78 -2.32 5.82 3.64
N THR A 79 -3.45 6.10 3.01
CA THR A 79 -3.56 6.09 1.55
C THR A 79 -3.04 7.43 1.04
N ALA A 80 -2.14 7.42 0.07
CA ALA A 80 -1.75 8.65 -0.60
C ALA A 80 -2.91 9.14 -1.47
N PRO A 81 -3.10 10.45 -1.63
CA PRO A 81 -4.16 10.98 -2.49
C PRO A 81 -3.98 10.56 -3.95
N ASP A 82 -2.75 10.26 -4.35
CA ASP A 82 -2.42 9.92 -5.73
C ASP A 82 -2.75 8.46 -6.05
N THR A 83 -3.60 8.28 -7.05
CA THR A 83 -3.82 7.02 -7.76
C THR A 83 -3.61 7.33 -9.23
N PHE A 84 -2.82 6.52 -9.91
CA PHE A 84 -2.69 6.61 -11.37
C PHE A 84 -3.27 5.37 -12.03
N SER A 85 -3.77 5.52 -13.24
CA SER A 85 -4.23 4.41 -14.04
C SER A 85 -3.70 4.49 -15.46
N VAL A 86 -3.35 3.34 -16.02
CA VAL A 86 -2.79 3.18 -17.36
C VAL A 86 -3.61 2.13 -18.09
N ARG A 87 -4.10 2.46 -19.28
CA ARG A 87 -4.75 1.49 -20.16
C ARG A 87 -3.68 0.67 -20.87
N LEU A 88 -3.74 -0.64 -20.71
CA LEU A 88 -2.87 -1.58 -21.41
C LEU A 88 -3.49 -1.83 -22.80
N SER A 89 -2.73 -1.51 -23.85
CA SER A 89 -3.10 -1.68 -25.27
C SER A 89 -2.75 -3.05 -25.78
#